data_AF-G3HGI9-F1
#
_entry.id   AF-G3HGI9-F1
#
_cell.length_a   1.000
_cell.length_b   1.000
_cell.length_c   1.000
_cell.angle_alpha   90.00
_cell.angle_beta   90.00
_cell.angle_gamma   90.00
#
_symmetry.space_group_name_H-M   'P 1'
#
loop_
_entity.id
_entity.type
_entity.pdbx_description
1 polymer ?
#
loop_
_entity_poly.entity_id
_entity_poly.type
_entity_poly.pdbx_seq_one_letter_code
_entity_poly.pdbx_strand_id
1 'polypeptide(L)'
;MHQQKRQPELVEGNLPVFVFPTELIFYADDQSTHKQVLTLYNPYEFALKFKVLCTTPNKYVVVDAAGAVKPQCCVDIVIRHRDVRSCHYGVIDKFRLQVSEQS
;
A
#
# COMPACT_ATOMS: atom_id res chain seq x y z
N MET A 1 29.70 1.96 -31.48
CA MET A 1 28.34 2.49 -31.26
C MET A 1 27.73 1.78 -30.06
N HIS A 2 27.98 2.25 -28.84
CA HIS A 2 27.33 1.69 -27.65
C HIS A 2 25.91 2.28 -27.55
N GLN A 3 24.90 1.48 -27.93
CA GLN A 3 23.51 1.84 -27.64
C GLN A 3 23.29 1.71 -26.13
N GLN A 4 23.36 2.85 -25.45
CA GLN A 4 22.88 2.97 -24.08
C GLN A 4 21.39 2.64 -24.09
N LYS A 5 21.02 1.49 -23.51
CA LYS A 5 19.62 1.14 -23.25
C LYS A 5 19.02 2.29 -22.44
N ARG A 6 18.23 3.16 -23.08
CA ARG A 6 17.41 4.14 -22.38
C ARG A 6 16.43 3.34 -21.53
N GLN A 7 16.72 3.26 -20.23
CA GLN A 7 15.72 2.86 -19.25
C GLN A 7 14.59 3.90 -19.35
N PRO A 8 13.32 3.48 -19.34
CA PRO A 8 12.21 4.42 -19.28
C PRO A 8 12.44 5.32 -18.07
N GLU A 9 12.36 6.64 -18.24
CA GLU A 9 12.33 7.57 -17.10
C GLU A 9 11.02 7.33 -16.36
N LEU A 10 11.09 6.49 -15.31
CA LEU A 10 9.96 6.19 -14.46
C LEU A 10 9.72 7.41 -13.57
N VAL A 11 8.75 8.25 -13.98
CA VAL A 11 8.31 9.41 -13.20
C VAL A 11 7.86 8.93 -11.81
N GLU A 12 8.30 9.60 -10.74
CA GLU A 12 7.87 9.30 -9.37
C GLU A 12 6.34 9.17 -9.30
N GLY A 13 5.86 8.03 -8.81
CA GLY A 13 4.42 7.73 -8.71
C GLY A 13 3.79 6.97 -9.89
N ASN A 14 4.56 6.62 -10.94
CA ASN A 14 4.08 5.84 -12.08
C ASN A 14 4.67 4.42 -12.18
N LEU A 15 5.22 3.87 -11.09
CA LEU A 15 5.71 2.50 -11.05
C LEU A 15 4.55 1.52 -10.83
N PRO A 16 4.13 0.72 -11.84
CA PRO A 16 3.14 -0.32 -11.62
C PRO A 16 3.70 -1.39 -10.67
N VAL A 17 2.94 -1.65 -9.61
CA VAL A 17 3.22 -2.69 -8.62
C VAL A 17 1.99 -3.56 -8.43
N PHE A 18 2.17 -4.73 -7.83
CA PHE A 18 1.05 -5.60 -7.48
C PHE A 18 0.71 -5.43 -6.01
N VAL A 19 -0.59 -5.32 -5.73
CA VAL A 19 -1.12 -5.13 -4.38
C VAL A 19 -2.26 -6.12 -4.16
N PHE A 20 -2.27 -6.79 -3.01
CA PHE A 20 -3.31 -7.73 -2.64
C PHE A 20 -3.62 -7.66 -1.14
N PRO A 21 -4.89 -7.73 -0.72
CA PRO A 21 -6.10 -7.65 -1.55
C PRO A 21 -6.31 -6.23 -2.10
N THR A 22 -7.13 -6.07 -3.16
CA THR A 22 -7.45 -4.75 -3.72
C THR A 22 -8.44 -3.96 -2.87
N GLU A 23 -9.13 -4.64 -1.95
CA GLU A 23 -10.14 -4.07 -1.06
C GLU A 23 -10.00 -4.69 0.33
N LEU A 24 -10.30 -3.90 1.37
CA LEU A 24 -10.27 -4.34 2.77
C LEU A 24 -11.67 -4.18 3.36
N ILE A 25 -12.23 -5.28 3.84
CA ILE A 25 -13.58 -5.31 4.40
C ILE A 25 -13.46 -5.48 5.92
N PHE A 26 -14.21 -4.65 6.63
CA PHE A 26 -14.24 -4.60 8.09
C PHE A 26 -15.69 -4.79 8.55
N TYR A 27 -15.92 -5.77 9.42
CA TYR A 27 -17.23 -6.08 9.98
C TYR A 27 -17.29 -5.64 11.44
N ALA A 28 -18.33 -4.91 11.82
CA ALA A 28 -18.40 -4.32 13.16
C ALA A 28 -18.52 -5.37 14.29
N ASP A 29 -19.16 -6.49 13.98
CA ASP A 29 -19.40 -7.65 14.84
C ASP A 29 -18.27 -8.69 14.80
N ASP A 30 -17.30 -8.57 13.88
CA ASP A 30 -16.13 -9.45 13.80
C ASP A 30 -14.83 -8.65 13.97
N GLN A 31 -14.34 -8.64 15.21
CA GLN A 31 -13.08 -8.01 15.63
C GLN A 31 -11.85 -8.55 14.88
N SER A 32 -11.88 -9.79 14.38
CA SER A 32 -10.75 -10.35 13.64
C SER A 32 -10.49 -9.59 12.34
N THR A 33 -11.55 -9.03 11.75
CA THR A 33 -11.48 -8.24 10.52
C THR A 33 -10.94 -6.83 10.76
N HIS A 34 -10.89 -6.34 12.01
CA HIS A 34 -10.45 -4.97 12.32
C HIS A 34 -8.97 -4.75 12.07
N LYS A 35 -8.20 -5.84 11.89
CA LYS A 35 -6.81 -5.83 11.45
C LYS A 35 -6.72 -6.60 10.14
N GLN A 36 -6.45 -5.90 9.05
CA GLN A 36 -6.22 -6.50 7.75
C GLN A 36 -4.77 -6.29 7.29
N VAL A 37 -4.33 -7.13 6.36
CA VAL A 37 -2.99 -7.06 5.77
C VAL A 37 -3.11 -6.78 4.28
N LEU A 38 -2.34 -5.80 3.82
CA LEU A 38 -2.16 -5.46 2.42
C LEU A 38 -0.74 -5.80 2.02
N THR A 39 -0.57 -6.75 1.11
CA THR A 39 0.74 -7.14 0.57
C THR A 39 1.05 -6.33 -0.68
N LEU A 40 2.21 -5.69 -0.69
CA LEU A 40 2.81 -5.03 -1.85
C LEU A 40 3.95 -5.89 -2.39
N TYR A 41 3.87 -6.28 -3.67
CA TYR A 41 4.93 -6.97 -4.37
C TYR A 41 5.70 -6.03 -5.30
N ASN A 42 7.03 -6.10 -5.20
CA ASN A 42 7.97 -5.42 -6.07
C ASN A 42 8.42 -6.36 -7.21
N PRO A 43 7.96 -6.17 -8.45
CA PRO A 43 8.36 -7.01 -9.59
C PRO A 43 9.68 -6.59 -10.24
N TYR A 44 10.38 -5.59 -9.68
CA TYR A 44 11.58 -5.01 -10.28
C TYR A 44 12.87 -5.59 -9.69
N GLU A 45 13.97 -5.35 -10.40
CA GLU A 45 15.34 -5.69 -10.00
C GLU A 45 16.00 -4.63 -9.09
N PHE A 46 15.26 -3.57 -8.74
CA PHE A 46 15.70 -2.51 -7.83
C PHE A 46 14.75 -2.40 -6.64
N ALA A 47 15.24 -1.86 -5.52
CA ALA A 47 14.41 -1.67 -4.34
C ALA A 47 13.44 -0.50 -4.53
N LEU A 48 12.26 -0.61 -3.95
CA LEU A 48 11.24 0.44 -3.98
C LEU A 48 11.14 1.10 -2.61
N LYS A 49 10.92 2.42 -2.57
CA LYS A 49 10.36 3.12 -1.42
C LYS A 49 8.85 3.21 -1.59
N PHE A 50 8.10 3.03 -0.51
CA PHE A 50 6.65 3.20 -0.52
C PHE A 50 6.16 4.10 0.62
N LYS A 51 5.01 4.72 0.41
CA LYS A 51 4.25 5.46 1.42
C LYS A 51 2.76 5.23 1.23
N VAL A 52 2.05 4.98 2.31
CA VAL A 52 0.60 4.80 2.37
C VAL A 52 -0.04 6.11 2.84
N LEU A 53 -0.97 6.63 2.04
CA LEU A 53 -1.83 7.75 2.39
C LEU A 53 -3.26 7.24 2.61
N CYS A 54 -4.03 7.93 3.44
CA CYS A 54 -5.42 7.59 3.77
C CYS A 54 -6.29 8.85 3.78
N THR A 55 -7.52 8.75 3.26
CA THR A 55 -8.48 9.87 3.28
C THR A 55 -9.11 10.10 4.66
N THR A 56 -9.08 9.11 5.54
CA THR A 56 -9.72 9.12 6.87
C THR A 56 -8.77 8.64 7.98
N PRO A 57 -7.66 9.35 8.22
CA PRO A 57 -6.60 8.92 9.14
C PRO A 57 -7.07 8.77 10.60
N ASN A 58 -8.20 9.36 10.98
CA ASN A 58 -8.78 9.19 12.31
C ASN A 58 -9.44 7.81 12.51
N LYS A 59 -9.89 7.16 11.42
CA LYS A 59 -10.56 5.86 11.47
C LYS A 59 -9.59 4.68 11.43
N TYR A 60 -8.41 4.90 10.84
CA TYR A 60 -7.46 3.84 10.54
C TYR A 60 -6.08 4.13 11.11
N VAL A 61 -5.38 3.06 11.50
CA VAL A 61 -3.95 3.11 11.74
C VAL A 61 -3.24 2.17 10.80
N VAL A 62 -2.30 2.73 10.04
CA VAL A 62 -1.40 1.99 9.17
C VAL A 62 -0.10 1.79 9.93
N VAL A 63 0.24 0.53 10.24
CA VAL A 63 1.52 0.19 10.86
C VAL A 63 2.60 0.35 9.80
N ASP A 64 3.67 1.09 10.12
CA ASP A 64 4.77 1.37 9.21
C ASP A 64 4.28 1.89 7.86
N ALA A 65 3.56 3.02 7.90
CA ALA A 65 2.94 3.66 6.74
C ALA A 65 3.94 4.09 5.64
N ALA A 66 5.24 3.96 5.87
CA ALA A 66 6.27 4.13 4.86
C ALA A 66 7.40 3.13 5.11
N GLY A 67 8.04 2.70 4.02
CA GLY A 67 9.11 1.72 4.10
C GLY A 67 9.76 1.46 2.76
N ALA A 68 10.47 0.35 2.65
CA ALA A 68 11.08 -0.11 1.42
C ALA A 68 10.80 -1.59 1.15
N VAL A 69 10.81 -1.97 -0.12
CA VAL A 69 10.64 -3.35 -0.59
C VAL A 69 11.84 -3.71 -1.44
N LYS A 70 12.51 -4.82 -1.10
CA LYS A 70 13.64 -5.34 -1.88
C LYS A 70 13.20 -5.77 -3.29
N PRO A 71 14.13 -5.89 -4.25
CA PRO A 71 13.85 -6.48 -5.56
C PRO A 71 13.17 -7.85 -5.44
N GLN A 72 12.20 -8.14 -6.32
CA GLN A 72 11.47 -9.41 -6.39
C GLN A 72 10.92 -9.91 -5.03
N CYS A 73 10.58 -9.00 -4.13
CA CYS A 73 10.11 -9.31 -2.77
C CYS A 73 8.74 -8.69 -2.47
N CYS A 74 8.12 -9.17 -1.39
CA CYS A 74 6.89 -8.62 -0.83
C CYS A 74 7.16 -7.85 0.47
N VAL A 75 6.27 -6.91 0.78
CA VAL A 75 6.09 -6.37 2.13
C VAL A 75 4.62 -6.43 2.51
N ASP A 76 4.35 -6.73 3.78
CA ASP A 76 3.02 -6.70 4.35
C ASP A 76 2.80 -5.40 5.12
N ILE A 77 1.70 -4.72 4.80
CA ILE A 77 1.28 -3.46 5.41
C ILE A 77 0.03 -3.76 6.25
N VAL A 78 0.14 -3.56 7.56
CA VAL A 78 -0.96 -3.85 8.48
C VAL A 78 -1.84 -2.60 8.62
N ILE A 79 -3.12 -2.73 8.28
CA ILE A 79 -4.12 -1.67 8.41
C ILE A 79 -5.11 -2.07 9.50
N ARG A 80 -5.29 -1.19 10.50
CA ARG A 80 -6.22 -1.39 11.61
C ARG A 80 -7.35 -0.37 11.57
N HIS A 81 -8.59 -0.82 11.57
CA HIS A 81 -9.76 0.03 11.80
C HIS A 81 -9.91 0.26 13.31
N ARG A 82 -9.90 1.51 13.76
CA ARG A 82 -10.04 1.87 15.18
C ARG A 82 -11.37 2.51 15.55
N ASP A 83 -12.08 3.07 14.57
CA ASP A 83 -13.32 3.81 14.81
C ASP A 83 -14.58 3.08 14.31
N VAL A 84 -14.84 1.91 14.90
CA VAL A 84 -15.92 1.01 14.50
C VAL A 84 -17.25 1.48 15.09
N ARG A 85 -18.02 2.22 14.30
CA ARG A 85 -19.32 2.79 14.68
C ARG A 85 -20.33 2.64 13.55
N SER A 86 -21.61 2.58 13.91
CA SER A 86 -22.73 2.43 12.96
C SER A 86 -22.78 3.51 11.88
N CYS A 87 -22.35 4.73 12.18
CA CYS A 87 -22.27 5.83 11.21
C CYS A 87 -21.25 5.60 10.09
N HIS A 88 -20.40 4.57 10.18
CA HIS A 88 -19.40 4.23 9.16
C HIS A 88 -19.75 2.98 8.34
N TYR A 89 -20.91 2.36 8.59
CA TYR A 89 -21.31 1.15 7.87
C TYR A 89 -21.61 1.47 6.40
N GLY A 90 -21.13 0.62 5.49
CA GLY A 90 -21.30 0.80 4.04
C GLY A 90 -20.50 1.97 3.44
N VAL A 91 -19.65 2.64 4.23
CA VAL A 91 -18.79 3.72 3.74
C VAL A 91 -17.52 3.15 3.12
N ILE A 92 -17.15 3.66 1.94
CA ILE A 92 -15.90 3.29 1.25
C ILE A 92 -14.89 4.42 1.42
N ASP A 93 -13.87 4.16 2.23
CA ASP A 93 -12.71 5.02 2.38
C ASP A 93 -11.56 4.57 1.46
N LYS A 94 -10.60 5.46 1.16
CA LYS A 94 -9.54 5.18 0.19
C LYS A 94 -8.15 5.25 0.81
N PHE A 95 -7.34 4.26 0.46
CA PHE A 95 -5.89 4.28 0.65
C PHE A 95 -5.20 4.52 -0.68
N ARG A 96 -4.11 5.29 -0.65
CA ARG A 96 -3.24 5.51 -1.82
C ARG A 96 -1.84 5.05 -1.49
N LEU A 97 -1.32 4.13 -2.29
CA LEU A 97 0.07 3.70 -2.24
C LEU A 97 0.89 4.56 -3.20
N GLN A 98 1.85 5.31 -2.66
CA GLN A 98 2.86 6.00 -3.44
C GLN A 98 4.11 5.13 -3.48
N VAL A 99 4.70 4.98 -4.66
CA VAL A 99 5.86 4.11 -4.89
C VAL A 99 6.86 4.84 -5.78
N SER A 100 8.13 4.76 -5.42
CA SER A 100 9.27 5.25 -6.20
C SER A 100 10.47 4.31 -6.04
N GLU A 101 11.46 4.42 -6.91
CA GLU A 101 12.72 3.71 -6.76
C GLU A 101 13.47 4.18 -5.50
N GLN A 102 14.07 3.24 -4.77
CA GLN A 102 14.95 3.52 -3.64
C GLN A 102 16.32 3.96 -4.17
N SER A 103 16.47 5.27 -4.36
CA SER A 103 17.75 5.97 -4.48
C SER A 103 18.56 5.93 -3.19
#